data_AF-A0A1K1PPB3-F1
#
_entry.id   AF-A0A1K1PPB3-F1
#
_cell.length_a   1.000
_cell.length_b   1.000
_cell.length_c   1.000
_cell.angle_alpha   90.00
_cell.angle_beta   90.00
_cell.angle_gamma   90.00
#
_symmetry.space_group_name_H-M   'P 1'
#
loop_
_entity.id
_entity.type
_entity.pdbx_description
1 polymer ?
#
loop_
_entity_poly.entity_id
_entity_poly.type
_entity_poly.pdbx_seq_one_letter_code
_entity_poly.pdbx_strand_id
1 'polypeptide(L)'
;MSADFGDGSRIIYVNASIDDEDTPLSRLMHDFKCKNADDMYYPQLASRMNLIKNTKGGRESMCEIMYKISRKADDEAERERMIKSAMAMIETGKLSHEKMTL
;
A
#
# COMPACT_ATOMS: atom_id res chain seq x y z
N MET A 1 -18.90 -3.05 -17.71
CA MET A 1 -18.47 -4.38 -17.25
C MET A 1 -17.17 -4.20 -16.50
N SER A 2 -17.13 -4.51 -15.21
CA SER A 2 -15.87 -4.47 -14.44
C SER A 2 -14.93 -5.54 -14.99
N ALA A 3 -13.69 -5.18 -15.28
CA ALA A 3 -12.65 -6.17 -15.56
C ALA A 3 -12.48 -7.03 -14.30
N ASP A 4 -12.67 -8.35 -14.43
CA ASP A 4 -12.37 -9.28 -13.35
C ASP A 4 -10.85 -9.31 -13.13
N PHE A 5 -10.40 -9.21 -11.88
CA PHE A 5 -8.98 -9.22 -11.50
C PHE A 5 -8.31 -10.60 -11.64
N GLY A 6 -9.05 -11.60 -12.14
CA GLY A 6 -8.57 -12.97 -12.30
C GLY A 6 -8.50 -13.78 -10.99
N ASP A 7 -8.81 -13.17 -9.85
CA ASP A 7 -8.78 -13.78 -8.51
C ASP A 7 -10.17 -13.89 -7.85
N GLY A 8 -11.23 -13.56 -8.59
CA GLY A 8 -12.61 -13.54 -8.09
C GLY A 8 -12.97 -12.31 -7.25
N SER A 9 -12.05 -11.35 -7.10
CA SER A 9 -12.35 -10.08 -6.44
C SER A 9 -13.14 -9.14 -7.35
N ARG A 10 -13.85 -8.18 -6.74
CA ARG A 10 -14.63 -7.15 -7.44
C ARG A 10 -14.41 -5.81 -6.75
N ILE A 11 -14.25 -4.74 -7.52
CA ILE A 11 -14.22 -3.37 -6.99
C ILE A 11 -15.62 -2.79 -7.03
N ILE A 12 -16.09 -2.33 -5.87
CA ILE A 12 -17.35 -1.61 -5.72
C ILE A 12 -17.00 -0.16 -5.40
N TYR A 13 -17.51 0.77 -6.21
CA TYR A 13 -17.39 2.20 -5.96
C TYR A 13 -18.60 2.67 -5.16
N VAL A 14 -18.34 3.35 -4.05
CA VAL A 14 -19.35 3.83 -3.12
C VAL A 14 -19.11 5.33 -2.90
N ASN A 15 -20.18 6.13 -2.94
CA ASN A 15 -20.10 7.54 -2.56
C ASN A 15 -19.98 7.66 -1.04
N ALA A 16 -18.78 8.00 -0.56
CA ALA A 16 -18.47 8.10 0.86
C ALA A 16 -18.81 9.47 1.50
N SER A 17 -19.44 10.37 0.74
CA SER A 17 -19.86 11.70 1.21
C SER A 17 -21.26 11.70 1.85
N ILE A 18 -21.94 10.55 1.88
CA ILE A 18 -23.23 10.41 2.56
C ILE A 18 -22.97 10.24 4.06
N ASP A 19 -23.20 11.31 4.81
CA ASP A 19 -23.06 11.35 6.26
C ASP A 19 -24.43 11.39 6.99
N ASP A 20 -25.55 11.07 6.31
CA ASP A 20 -26.87 10.95 6.95
C ASP A 20 -26.82 9.92 8.08
N GLU A 21 -26.87 10.37 9.34
CA GLU A 21 -26.31 9.66 10.51
C GLU A 21 -26.90 8.27 10.84
N ASP A 22 -27.96 7.82 10.15
CA ASP A 22 -28.68 6.59 10.51
C ASP A 22 -28.88 5.56 9.40
N THR A 23 -28.31 5.74 8.21
CA THR A 23 -28.39 4.70 7.17
C THR A 23 -27.35 3.59 7.37
N PRO A 24 -27.61 2.34 6.94
CA PRO A 24 -26.58 1.30 6.93
C PRO A 24 -25.32 1.70 6.14
N LEU A 25 -25.51 2.46 5.05
CA LEU A 25 -24.41 2.92 4.22
C LEU A 25 -23.53 3.95 4.93
N SER A 26 -24.13 4.95 5.57
CA SER A 26 -23.40 5.98 6.31
C SER A 26 -22.68 5.40 7.53
N ARG A 27 -23.27 4.44 8.24
CA ARG A 27 -22.58 3.68 9.30
C ARG A 27 -21.39 2.89 8.76
N LEU A 28 -21.51 2.32 7.56
CA LEU A 28 -20.39 1.62 6.91
C LEU A 28 -19.27 2.60 6.51
N MET A 29 -19.64 3.77 5.99
CA MET A 29 -18.68 4.81 5.64
C MET A 29 -17.98 5.40 6.87
N HIS A 30 -18.71 5.56 7.98
CA HIS A 30 -18.15 5.91 9.28
C HIS A 30 -17.08 4.90 9.69
N ASP A 31 -17.41 3.61 9.70
CA ASP A 31 -16.49 2.55 10.13
C ASP A 31 -15.22 2.48 9.29
N PHE A 32 -15.30 2.72 7.98
CA PHE A 32 -14.10 2.79 7.13
C PHE A 32 -13.20 4.01 7.41
N LYS A 33 -13.77 5.12 7.88
CA LYS A 33 -13.00 6.31 8.31
C LYS A 33 -12.52 6.17 9.78
N CYS A 34 -13.10 5.26 10.54
CA CYS A 34 -12.88 5.11 11.97
C CYS A 34 -11.49 4.54 12.31
N LYS A 35 -10.82 5.14 13.30
CA LYS A 35 -9.48 4.72 13.72
C LYS A 35 -9.51 3.69 14.85
N ASN A 36 -10.47 3.77 15.76
CA ASN A 36 -10.58 2.89 16.91
C ASN A 36 -11.64 1.84 16.65
N ALA A 37 -11.37 0.60 17.04
CA ALA A 37 -12.34 -0.48 16.85
C ALA A 37 -13.60 -0.30 17.72
N ASP A 38 -13.46 0.31 18.89
CA ASP A 38 -14.56 0.48 19.86
C ASP A 38 -15.61 1.50 19.40
N ASP A 39 -15.23 2.39 18.49
CA ASP A 39 -16.11 3.42 17.93
C ASP A 39 -16.87 2.91 16.69
N MET A 40 -16.65 1.67 16.23
CA MET A 40 -17.27 1.12 15.02
C MET A 40 -18.68 0.55 15.27
N TYR A 41 -19.58 0.73 14.29
CA TYR A 41 -20.95 0.21 14.34
C TYR A 41 -21.05 -1.28 14.00
N TYR A 42 -20.27 -1.76 13.03
CA TYR A 42 -20.33 -3.14 12.53
C TYR A 42 -19.36 -4.04 13.31
N PRO A 43 -19.85 -5.03 14.09
CA PRO A 43 -19.00 -5.86 14.94
C PRO A 43 -17.94 -6.66 14.17
N GLN A 44 -18.21 -7.01 12.92
CA GLN A 44 -17.28 -7.75 12.07
C GLN A 44 -16.05 -6.88 11.72
N LEU A 45 -16.29 -5.60 11.40
CA LEU A 45 -15.23 -4.64 11.13
C LEU A 45 -14.47 -4.30 12.41
N ALA A 46 -15.20 -4.06 13.51
CA ALA A 46 -14.62 -3.79 14.83
C ALA A 46 -13.68 -4.92 15.27
N SER A 47 -14.15 -6.17 15.23
CA SER A 47 -13.36 -7.34 15.61
C SER A 47 -12.09 -7.49 14.79
N ARG A 48 -12.20 -7.34 13.45
CA ARG A 48 -11.03 -7.44 12.57
C ARG A 48 -10.04 -6.30 12.82
N MET A 49 -10.52 -5.07 12.99
CA MET A 49 -9.69 -3.92 13.27
C MET A 49 -8.97 -4.04 14.63
N ASN A 50 -9.68 -4.51 15.66
CA ASN A 50 -9.12 -4.77 16.98
C ASN A 50 -8.01 -5.84 16.92
N LEU A 51 -8.25 -6.93 16.19
CA LEU A 51 -7.24 -7.96 15.96
C LEU A 51 -5.96 -7.35 15.37
N ILE A 52 -6.09 -6.55 14.30
CA ILE A 52 -4.93 -5.98 13.60
C ILE A 52 -4.22 -4.92 14.45
N LYS A 53 -4.94 -4.05 15.14
CA LYS A 53 -4.36 -2.87 15.82
C LYS A 53 -3.95 -3.10 17.26
N ASN A 54 -4.70 -3.89 18.00
CA ASN A 54 -4.57 -3.95 19.46
C ASN A 54 -3.95 -5.25 19.95
N THR A 55 -4.04 -6.34 19.18
CA THR A 55 -3.39 -7.59 19.57
C THR A 55 -1.89 -7.55 19.27
N LYS A 56 -1.09 -8.30 20.04
CA LYS A 56 0.35 -8.42 19.81
C LYS A 56 0.65 -8.99 18.42
N GLY A 57 0.02 -10.12 18.06
CA GLY A 57 0.23 -10.77 16.76
C GLY A 57 -0.21 -9.90 15.57
N GLY A 58 -1.31 -9.14 15.71
CA GLY A 58 -1.75 -8.20 14.67
C GLY A 58 -0.74 -7.07 14.43
N ARG A 59 -0.23 -6.47 15.51
CA ARG A 59 0.79 -5.42 15.42
C ARG A 59 2.09 -5.94 14.81
N GLU A 60 2.56 -7.10 15.25
CA GLU A 60 3.77 -7.74 14.70
C GLU A 60 3.64 -8.01 13.19
N SER A 61 2.50 -8.57 12.77
CA SER A 61 2.22 -8.82 11.34
C SER A 61 2.20 -7.52 10.52
N MET A 62 1.57 -6.46 11.03
CA MET A 62 1.52 -5.18 10.34
C MET A 62 2.90 -4.52 10.25
N CYS A 63 3.70 -4.59 11.31
CA CYS A 63 5.08 -4.11 11.30
C CYS A 63 5.93 -4.85 10.25
N GLU A 64 5.79 -6.17 10.14
CA GLU A 64 6.50 -6.97 9.15
C GLU A 64 6.11 -6.58 7.71
N ILE A 65 4.82 -6.38 7.45
CA ILE A 65 4.32 -5.91 6.15
C ILE A 65 4.93 -4.55 5.82
N MET A 66 4.93 -3.61 6.77
CA MET A 66 5.50 -2.29 6.55
C MET A 66 7.00 -2.35 6.24
N TYR A 67 7.76 -3.16 6.98
CA TYR A 67 9.18 -3.37 6.72
C TYR A 67 9.43 -3.92 5.31
N LYS A 68 8.62 -4.89 4.86
CA LYS A 68 8.69 -5.44 3.49
C LYS A 68 8.41 -4.40 2.43
N ILE A 69 7.44 -3.50 2.65
CA ILE A 69 7.12 -2.41 1.72
C ILE A 69 8.28 -1.42 1.65
N SER A 70 8.80 -0.97 2.80
CA SER A 70 9.94 -0.04 2.85
C SER A 70 11.15 -0.60 2.12
N ARG A 71 11.53 -1.86 2.40
CA ARG A 71 12.68 -2.49 1.74
C ARG A 71 12.49 -2.58 0.22
N LYS A 72 11.30 -2.96 -0.26
CA LYS A 72 11.01 -2.98 -1.70
C LYS A 72 11.13 -1.61 -2.34
N ALA A 73 10.70 -0.55 -1.64
CA ALA A 73 10.83 0.82 -2.14
C ALA A 73 12.30 1.24 -2.23
N ASP A 74 13.12 0.89 -1.24
CA ASP A 74 14.56 1.17 -1.24
C ASP A 74 15.29 0.45 -2.37
N ASP A 75 14.97 -0.85 -2.57
CA ASP A 75 15.52 -1.67 -3.65
C ASP A 75 15.20 -1.10 -5.04
N GLU A 76 13.94 -0.67 -5.25
CA GLU A 76 13.52 -0.06 -6.52
C GLU A 76 14.21 1.30 -6.72
N ALA A 77 14.32 2.13 -5.68
CA ALA A 77 15.00 3.41 -5.75
C ALA A 77 16.50 3.24 -6.07
N GLU A 78 17.15 2.20 -5.55
CA GLU A 78 18.54 1.88 -5.90
C GLU A 78 18.67 1.47 -7.36
N ARG A 79 17.79 0.60 -7.83
CA ARG A 79 17.73 0.16 -9.23
C ARG A 79 17.53 1.36 -10.17
N GLU A 80 16.60 2.26 -9.87
CA GLU A 80 16.38 3.49 -10.64
C GLU A 80 17.63 4.38 -10.67
N ARG A 81 18.32 4.54 -9.52
CA ARG A 81 19.59 5.29 -9.46
C ARG A 81 20.66 4.67 -10.35
N MET A 82 20.81 3.35 -10.34
CA MET A 82 21.79 2.64 -11.19
C MET A 82 21.49 2.84 -12.68
N ILE A 83 20.22 2.68 -13.08
CA ILE A 83 19.80 2.88 -14.47
C ILE A 83 20.08 4.31 -14.91
N LYS A 84 19.68 5.30 -14.10
CA LYS A 84 19.92 6.71 -14.40
C LYS A 84 21.41 7.04 -14.51
N SER A 85 22.24 6.46 -13.64
CA SER A 85 23.69 6.63 -13.69
C SER A 85 24.29 6.03 -14.97
N ALA A 86 23.90 4.81 -15.33
CA ALA A 86 24.36 4.16 -16.56
C ALA A 86 23.95 4.94 -17.82
N MET A 87 22.70 5.44 -17.87
CA MET A 87 22.24 6.30 -18.95
C MET A 87 23.08 7.58 -19.07
N ALA A 88 23.35 8.26 -17.95
CA ALA A 88 24.19 9.46 -17.93
C ALA A 88 25.64 9.16 -18.38
N MET A 89 26.20 8.00 -18.07
CA MET A 89 27.54 7.59 -18.54
C MET A 89 27.58 7.38 -20.06
N ILE A 90 26.51 6.80 -20.63
CA ILE A 90 26.37 6.63 -22.08
C ILE A 90 26.23 8.00 -22.76
N GLU A 91 25.37 8.88 -22.23
CA GLU A 91 25.16 10.24 -22.78
C GLU A 91 26.40 11.12 -22.71
N THR A 92 27.17 11.04 -21.63
CA THR A 92 28.41 11.83 -21.46
C THR A 92 29.60 11.27 -22.24
N GLY A 93 29.42 10.18 -23.00
CA GLY A 93 30.48 9.55 -23.79
C GLY A 93 31.62 8.94 -22.97
N LYS A 94 31.48 8.84 -21.63
CA LYS A 94 32.54 8.34 -20.73
C LYS A 94 32.79 6.84 -20.84
N LEU A 95 32.05 6.14 -21.69
CA LEU A 95 32.20 4.70 -21.95
C LEU A 95 33.06 4.41 -23.20
N SER A 96 33.59 5.43 -23.90
CA SER A 96 34.54 5.23 -25.00
C SER A 96 36.00 5.34 -24.50
N HIS A 97 36.65 4.18 -24.41
CA HIS A 97 38.09 3.93 -24.63
C HIS A 97 39.18 4.00 -23.53
N GLU A 98 38.93 4.16 -22.22
CA GLU A 98 40.06 4.31 -21.25
C GLU A 98 40.24 3.27 -20.14
N LYS A 99 39.75 2.02 -20.27
CA LYS A 99 40.14 0.93 -19.34
C LYS A 99 40.51 -0.41 -19.98
N MET A 100 41.00 -0.38 -21.22
CA MET A 100 41.55 -1.59 -21.86
C MET A 100 42.92 -1.32 -22.49
N THR A 101 43.84 -0.73 -21.73
CA THR A 101 45.28 -0.81 -22.04
C THR A 101 46.05 -1.08 -20.75
N LEU A 102 46.55 -2.32 -20.69
CA LEU A 102 47.50 -2.99 -19.78
C LEU A 102 47.34 -2.81 -18.26
#